data_AF-A0A858JYM9-F1
#
_entry.id   AF-A0A858JYM9-F1
#
_cell.length_a   1.000
_cell.length_b   1.000
_cell.length_c   1.000
_cell.angle_alpha   90.00
_cell.angle_beta   90.00
_cell.angle_gamma   90.00
#
_symmetry.space_group_name_H-M   'P 1'
#
loop_
_entity.id
_entity.type
_entity.pdbx_description
1 polymer ?
#
loop_
_entity_poly.entity_id
_entity_poly.type
_entity_poly.pdbx_seq_one_letter_code
_entity_poly.pdbx_strand_id
1 'polypeptide(L)'
;MADANVVQDTAAAPPLQTETPPKATPPTSIDIDNKPTDFDGQLATNDEIPSDATLAEVADYVLLDKHGKSHTFQSLYNSPNGARRVLVVFVRHFFCGNCQEYIRALAESISSEALLRLPVTTSIVIIGCGDPQLIEMYIEATKCPFSLYTDPKSALFDALGMVKTLALGEKPAYMKMGFLKGVFTGMSQALRQLPRGLTLKSGDQRQVGGEFLFEPLDLATPLTTPTDGQGGPAIMEAFEQISGQGDCKRHLEIKKITWCHRVRSTRDHAEIPEIMELLGLDGHGQPIKDTALWEKTIKP
;
A
#
# COMPACT_ATOMS: atom_id res chain seq x y z
N MET A 1 -19.12 31.61 72.26
CA MET A 1 -18.84 32.90 72.93
C MET A 1 -17.51 32.73 73.64
N ALA A 2 -16.50 33.57 73.52
CA ALA A 2 -16.03 34.54 72.56
C ALA A 2 -14.76 35.05 73.24
N ASP A 3 -13.63 35.15 72.56
CA ASP A 3 -12.71 36.21 72.95
C ASP A 3 -11.98 36.76 71.73
N ALA A 4 -12.09 38.08 71.65
CA ALA A 4 -11.66 38.98 70.60
C ALA A 4 -10.21 39.40 70.90
N ASN A 5 -9.34 39.40 69.89
CA ASN A 5 -8.93 40.60 69.16
C ASN A 5 -8.07 41.58 69.99
N VAL A 6 -6.77 41.62 69.67
CA VAL A 6 -5.93 42.81 69.88
C VAL A 6 -5.17 43.05 68.59
N VAL A 7 -5.45 44.19 67.96
CA VAL A 7 -4.67 44.82 66.90
C VAL A 7 -4.46 46.27 67.33
N GLN A 8 -3.37 46.85 66.81
CA GLN A 8 -3.07 48.26 66.58
C GLN A 8 -2.04 48.87 67.54
N ASP A 9 -1.12 49.70 67.09
CA ASP A 9 -0.55 50.05 65.77
C ASP A 9 0.52 51.11 66.11
N THR A 10 1.58 51.23 65.32
CA THR A 10 2.21 52.50 64.89
C THR A 10 3.57 52.28 64.26
N ALA A 11 3.84 53.13 63.26
CA ALA A 11 4.70 52.92 62.11
C ALA A 11 6.03 53.73 62.15
N ALA A 12 6.82 53.54 61.07
CA ALA A 12 7.94 54.35 60.53
C ALA A 12 9.36 53.92 61.01
N ALA A 13 10.43 53.82 60.19
CA ALA A 13 10.78 54.28 58.83
C ALA A 13 12.01 53.46 58.25
N PRO A 14 12.73 53.84 57.16
CA PRO A 14 13.00 53.02 55.94
C PRO A 14 14.43 52.41 55.82
N PRO A 15 14.79 51.71 54.71
CA PRO A 15 15.85 50.69 54.69
C PRO A 15 17.22 51.19 54.17
N LEU A 16 18.29 50.44 54.52
CA LEU A 16 19.60 50.51 53.88
C LEU A 16 19.95 49.16 53.25
N GLN A 17 20.36 49.18 51.98
CA GLN A 17 20.83 48.03 51.20
C GLN A 17 22.30 47.70 51.55
N THR A 18 22.66 46.41 51.52
CA THR A 18 24.01 45.91 51.20
C THR A 18 23.95 44.44 50.77
N GLU A 19 24.85 44.09 49.85
CA GLU A 19 24.83 43.03 48.85
C GLU A 19 25.17 41.62 49.38
N THR A 20 24.82 40.57 48.63
CA THR A 20 25.12 39.15 48.92
C THR A 20 25.93 38.51 47.77
N PRO A 21 27.00 37.72 48.05
CA PRO A 21 27.88 37.10 47.04
C PRO A 21 27.34 35.77 46.44
N PRO A 22 27.94 35.23 45.35
CA PRO A 22 27.25 34.40 44.38
C PRO A 22 27.21 32.90 44.70
N LYS A 23 26.15 32.24 44.23
CA LYS A 23 25.79 30.83 44.45
C LYS A 23 26.34 29.93 43.34
N ALA A 24 27.02 28.85 43.73
CA ALA A 24 27.59 27.84 42.85
C ALA A 24 26.53 27.01 42.09
N THR A 25 26.82 26.68 40.83
CA THR A 25 25.95 25.94 39.90
C THR A 25 26.25 24.42 39.96
N PRO A 26 25.22 23.54 39.95
CA PRO A 26 25.42 22.09 39.87
C PRO A 26 25.79 21.62 38.44
N PRO A 27 26.35 20.41 38.28
CA PRO A 27 27.00 19.99 37.04
C PRO A 27 26.01 19.69 35.91
N THR A 28 26.50 19.99 34.71
CA THR A 28 25.87 19.85 33.38
C THR A 28 25.35 18.44 33.13
N SER A 29 24.11 18.35 32.66
CA SER A 29 23.49 17.13 32.15
C SER A 29 24.30 16.55 31.00
N ILE A 30 24.51 15.24 31.01
CA ILE A 30 25.05 14.46 29.91
C ILE A 30 23.98 14.46 28.81
N ASP A 31 24.22 15.19 27.72
CA ASP A 31 23.40 15.09 26.52
C ASP A 31 23.66 13.73 25.86
N ILE A 32 22.72 12.80 26.05
CA ILE A 32 22.64 11.59 25.23
C ILE A 32 21.98 12.04 23.92
N ASP A 33 22.82 12.37 22.95
CA ASP A 33 22.41 12.64 21.57
C ASP A 33 21.86 11.34 20.96
N ASN A 34 20.56 11.14 21.10
CA ASN A 34 19.82 10.02 20.53
C ASN A 34 19.25 10.41 19.16
N LYS A 35 20.07 11.05 18.32
CA LYS A 35 19.76 11.24 16.91
C LYS A 35 20.13 9.95 16.18
N PRO A 36 19.18 9.22 15.57
CA PRO A 36 19.52 8.17 14.63
C PRO A 36 20.34 8.81 13.52
N THR A 37 21.56 8.31 13.32
CA THR A 37 22.39 8.65 12.18
C THR A 37 21.70 8.20 10.90
N ASP A 38 21.76 9.08 9.91
CA ASP A 38 21.63 8.85 8.48
C ASP A 38 20.22 8.87 7.89
N PHE A 39 19.79 10.09 7.52
CA PHE A 39 18.90 10.30 6.39
C PHE A 39 19.36 11.54 5.61
N ASP A 40 20.26 11.33 4.64
CA ASP A 40 20.85 12.37 3.78
C ASP A 40 19.92 12.81 2.63
N GLY A 41 18.60 12.66 2.77
CA GLY A 41 17.62 13.24 1.85
C GLY A 41 17.56 12.61 0.44
N GLN A 42 18.44 11.67 0.10
CA GLN A 42 18.39 10.94 -1.16
C GLN A 42 17.98 9.49 -0.89
N LEU A 43 16.70 9.20 -1.08
CA LEU A 43 16.19 7.84 -0.96
C LEU A 43 16.79 6.99 -2.08
N ALA A 44 17.47 5.89 -1.72
CA ALA A 44 18.09 4.94 -2.63
C ALA A 44 17.04 4.01 -3.27
N THR A 45 16.02 4.59 -3.91
CA THR A 45 15.03 3.85 -4.69
C THR A 45 14.73 4.60 -5.98
N ASN A 46 14.38 3.84 -7.02
CA ASN A 46 14.07 4.33 -8.35
C ASN A 46 12.84 3.59 -8.90
N ASP A 47 12.43 3.92 -10.12
CA ASP A 47 11.31 3.25 -10.80
C ASP A 47 11.83 2.33 -11.91
N GLU A 48 13.06 1.81 -11.77
CA GLU A 48 13.61 0.84 -12.72
C GLU A 48 12.91 -0.51 -12.56
N ILE A 49 12.51 -1.09 -13.70
CA ILE A 49 11.79 -2.37 -13.74
C ILE A 49 12.68 -3.47 -13.11
N PRO A 50 12.17 -4.25 -12.13
CA PRO A 50 12.91 -5.37 -11.56
C PRO A 50 13.39 -6.33 -12.63
N SER A 51 14.61 -6.88 -12.46
CA SER A 51 15.16 -7.85 -13.40
C SER A 51 14.34 -9.15 -13.41
N ASP A 52 14.34 -9.86 -14.54
CA ASP A 52 13.69 -11.18 -14.66
C ASP A 52 14.23 -12.17 -13.62
N ALA A 53 15.52 -12.07 -13.26
CA ALA A 53 16.13 -12.87 -12.21
C ALA A 53 15.53 -12.59 -10.84
N THR A 54 15.33 -11.31 -10.50
CA THR A 54 14.65 -10.89 -9.27
C THR A 54 13.21 -11.42 -9.23
N LEU A 55 12.48 -11.34 -10.34
CA LEU A 55 11.11 -11.84 -10.42
C LEU A 55 11.02 -13.35 -10.29
N ALA A 56 11.98 -14.09 -10.87
CA ALA A 56 12.07 -15.53 -10.71
C ALA A 56 12.38 -15.92 -9.26
N GLU A 57 13.25 -15.18 -8.58
CA GLU A 57 13.59 -15.41 -7.17
C GLU A 57 12.37 -15.25 -6.25
N VAL A 58 11.55 -14.21 -6.48
CA VAL A 58 10.39 -13.94 -5.62
C VAL A 58 9.11 -14.66 -6.04
N ALA A 59 9.10 -15.34 -7.19
CA ALA A 59 7.89 -15.96 -7.75
C ALA A 59 7.21 -16.96 -6.78
N ASP A 60 8.01 -17.79 -6.11
CA ASP A 60 7.54 -18.80 -5.16
C ASP A 60 7.43 -18.28 -3.72
N TYR A 61 7.71 -16.99 -3.49
CA TYR A 61 7.61 -16.40 -2.16
C TYR A 61 6.19 -16.47 -1.62
N VAL A 62 6.04 -16.87 -0.36
CA VAL A 62 4.73 -17.14 0.25
C VAL A 62 4.17 -15.90 0.93
N LEU A 63 2.96 -15.53 0.52
CA LEU A 63 2.12 -14.50 1.09
C LEU A 63 0.92 -15.13 1.79
N LEU A 64 0.32 -14.39 2.73
CA LEU A 64 -0.82 -14.86 3.51
C LEU A 64 -2.07 -14.04 3.17
N ASP A 65 -3.21 -14.69 3.01
CA ASP A 65 -4.51 -14.01 2.92
C ASP A 65 -5.12 -13.74 4.31
N LYS A 66 -6.31 -13.13 4.35
CA LYS A 66 -7.06 -12.82 5.58
C LYS A 66 -7.34 -14.03 6.48
N HIS A 67 -7.33 -15.25 5.93
CA HIS A 67 -7.53 -16.49 6.69
C HIS A 67 -6.21 -17.15 7.10
N GLY A 68 -5.07 -16.51 6.80
CA GLY A 68 -3.74 -17.08 7.02
C GLY A 68 -3.38 -18.19 6.03
N LYS A 69 -4.13 -18.35 4.94
CA LYS A 69 -3.81 -19.33 3.90
C LYS A 69 -2.67 -18.81 3.04
N SER A 70 -1.76 -19.70 2.70
CA SER A 70 -0.57 -19.42 1.89
C SER A 70 -0.87 -19.37 0.40
N HIS A 71 -0.30 -18.37 -0.27
CA HIS A 71 -0.33 -18.17 -1.72
C HIS A 71 1.07 -17.78 -2.19
N THR A 72 1.54 -18.28 -3.33
CA THR A 72 2.81 -17.81 -3.90
C THR A 72 2.62 -16.45 -4.55
N PHE A 73 3.67 -15.63 -4.61
CA PHE A 73 3.60 -14.34 -5.29
C PHE A 73 3.19 -14.48 -6.76
N GLN A 74 3.71 -15.49 -7.46
CA GLN A 74 3.31 -15.80 -8.83
C GLN A 74 1.81 -16.08 -8.96
N SER A 75 1.20 -16.78 -8.00
CA SER A 75 -0.23 -17.08 -8.07
C SER A 75 -1.13 -15.84 -8.01
N LEU A 76 -0.63 -14.73 -7.46
CA LEU A 76 -1.39 -13.47 -7.36
C LEU A 76 -1.47 -12.74 -8.70
N TYR A 77 -0.39 -12.73 -9.48
CA TYR A 77 -0.35 -12.04 -10.77
C TYR A 77 -0.51 -13.00 -11.97
N ASN A 78 -0.33 -14.30 -11.81
CA ASN A 78 -0.35 -15.30 -12.88
C ASN A 78 -0.97 -16.62 -12.44
N SER A 79 -2.30 -16.64 -12.30
CA SER A 79 -3.06 -17.87 -12.06
C SER A 79 -3.75 -18.35 -13.35
N PRO A 80 -4.02 -19.67 -13.51
CA PRO A 80 -4.56 -20.22 -14.76
C PRO A 80 -5.88 -19.61 -15.24
N ASN A 81 -6.69 -19.06 -14.33
CA ASN A 81 -7.95 -18.39 -14.62
C ASN A 81 -7.96 -16.94 -14.11
N GLY A 82 -6.76 -16.36 -13.90
CA GLY A 82 -6.59 -15.01 -13.40
C GLY A 82 -6.77 -13.96 -14.48
N ALA A 83 -6.77 -12.69 -14.06
CA ALA A 83 -6.69 -11.57 -14.99
C ALA A 83 -5.37 -11.61 -15.77
N ARG A 84 -5.37 -11.18 -17.03
CA ARG A 84 -4.16 -11.09 -17.86
C ARG A 84 -3.27 -9.94 -17.39
N ARG A 85 -3.85 -8.80 -17.07
CA ARG A 85 -3.16 -7.65 -16.46
C ARG A 85 -3.42 -7.62 -14.95
N VAL A 86 -2.38 -7.43 -14.15
CA VAL A 86 -2.51 -7.35 -12.68
C VAL A 86 -1.69 -6.19 -12.15
N LEU A 87 -2.35 -5.21 -11.55
CA LEU A 87 -1.71 -4.16 -10.77
C LEU A 87 -1.54 -4.63 -9.33
N VAL A 88 -0.30 -4.80 -8.90
CA VAL A 88 0.05 -5.16 -7.53
C VAL A 88 0.44 -3.90 -6.77
N VAL A 89 -0.30 -3.57 -5.71
CA VAL A 89 -0.11 -2.39 -4.88
C VAL A 89 0.37 -2.81 -3.49
N PHE A 90 1.59 -2.43 -3.14
CA PHE A 90 2.19 -2.64 -1.84
C PHE A 90 1.87 -1.46 -0.92
N VAL A 91 1.16 -1.70 0.18
CA VAL A 91 0.89 -0.69 1.23
C VAL A 91 1.89 -0.83 2.38
N ARG A 92 2.15 0.28 3.07
CA ARG A 92 3.14 0.36 4.16
C ARG A 92 2.82 -0.57 5.32
N HIS A 93 1.79 -0.24 6.09
CA HIS A 93 1.34 -0.98 7.27
C HIS A 93 -0.16 -0.71 7.45
N PHE A 94 -0.89 -1.63 8.08
CA PHE A 94 -2.36 -1.56 8.09
C PHE A 94 -2.93 -0.39 8.90
N PHE A 95 -2.15 0.24 9.78
CA PHE A 95 -2.53 1.47 10.49
C PHE A 95 -2.04 2.76 9.83
N CYS A 96 -1.50 2.71 8.61
CA CYS A 96 -1.05 3.90 7.91
C CYS A 96 -2.25 4.67 7.35
N GLY A 97 -2.57 5.82 7.95
CA GLY A 97 -3.68 6.67 7.49
C GLY A 97 -3.52 7.14 6.03
N ASN A 98 -2.30 7.39 5.58
CA ASN A 98 -2.03 7.80 4.20
C ASN A 98 -2.38 6.67 3.21
N CYS A 99 -1.93 5.44 3.48
CA CYS A 99 -2.26 4.29 2.63
C CYS A 99 -3.76 3.97 2.67
N GLN A 100 -4.42 4.11 3.83
CA GLN A 100 -5.86 3.90 3.89
C GLN A 100 -6.65 4.90 3.04
N GLU A 101 -6.23 6.17 3.03
CA GLU A 101 -6.84 7.18 2.17
C GLU A 101 -6.57 6.90 0.69
N TYR A 102 -5.34 6.49 0.35
CA TYR A 102 -5.01 6.06 -1.00
C TYR A 102 -5.89 4.91 -1.48
N ILE A 103 -6.00 3.82 -0.71
CA ILE A 103 -6.83 2.66 -1.07
C ILE A 103 -8.31 3.04 -1.15
N ARG A 104 -8.81 3.93 -0.29
CA ARG A 104 -10.18 4.44 -0.39
C ARG A 104 -10.40 5.21 -1.69
N ALA A 105 -9.51 6.14 -2.01
CA ALA A 105 -9.59 6.92 -3.25
C ALA A 105 -9.51 6.02 -4.49
N LEU A 106 -8.66 4.98 -4.46
CA LEU A 106 -8.55 3.97 -5.50
C LEU A 106 -9.86 3.17 -5.65
N ALA A 107 -10.43 2.70 -4.54
CA ALA A 107 -11.68 1.94 -4.52
C ALA A 107 -12.90 2.78 -4.98
N GLU A 108 -12.93 4.07 -4.67
CA GLU A 108 -13.97 5.00 -5.12
C GLU A 108 -13.85 5.33 -6.61
N SER A 109 -12.63 5.38 -7.13
CA SER A 109 -12.38 5.81 -8.53
C SER A 109 -12.39 4.65 -9.51
N ILE A 110 -12.05 3.44 -9.06
CA ILE A 110 -11.89 2.27 -9.93
C ILE A 110 -12.76 1.13 -9.40
N SER A 111 -13.87 0.85 -10.11
CA SER A 111 -14.75 -0.26 -9.76
C SER A 111 -14.29 -1.57 -10.41
N SER A 112 -14.53 -2.70 -9.73
CA SER A 112 -14.27 -4.03 -10.30
C SER A 112 -15.02 -4.23 -11.62
N GLU A 113 -16.20 -3.64 -11.77
CA GLU A 113 -16.99 -3.68 -13.01
C GLU A 113 -16.31 -2.90 -14.16
N ALA A 114 -15.68 -1.76 -13.87
CA ALA A 114 -14.91 -1.02 -14.87
C ALA A 114 -13.71 -1.85 -15.35
N LEU A 115 -12.98 -2.49 -14.43
CA LEU A 115 -11.85 -3.37 -14.76
C LEU A 115 -12.26 -4.58 -15.62
N LEU A 116 -13.46 -5.14 -15.37
CA LEU A 116 -13.99 -6.26 -16.15
C LEU A 116 -14.42 -5.86 -17.58
N ARG A 117 -14.75 -4.59 -17.80
CA ARG A 117 -15.13 -4.05 -19.12
C ARG A 117 -13.92 -3.64 -19.96
N LEU A 118 -12.71 -3.71 -19.42
CA LEU A 118 -11.50 -3.47 -20.21
C LEU A 118 -11.30 -4.58 -21.26
N PRO A 119 -10.77 -4.27 -22.45
CA PRO A 119 -10.51 -5.26 -23.50
C PRO A 119 -9.62 -6.43 -23.05
N VAL A 120 -8.73 -6.16 -22.09
CA VAL A 120 -7.87 -7.16 -21.46
C VAL A 120 -8.26 -7.27 -20.00
N THR A 121 -8.52 -8.50 -19.53
CA THR A 121 -8.92 -8.74 -18.14
C THR A 121 -7.88 -8.17 -17.20
N THR A 122 -8.32 -7.28 -16.32
CA THR A 122 -7.45 -6.52 -15.42
C THR A 122 -7.93 -6.71 -13.98
N SER A 123 -7.01 -6.89 -13.05
CA SER A 123 -7.32 -6.92 -11.60
C SER A 123 -6.32 -6.11 -10.80
N ILE A 124 -6.73 -5.67 -9.62
CA ILE A 124 -5.86 -5.01 -8.64
C ILE A 124 -5.70 -5.95 -7.44
N VAL A 125 -4.48 -6.07 -6.94
CA VAL A 125 -4.12 -6.86 -5.76
C VAL A 125 -3.39 -5.97 -4.77
N ILE A 126 -3.77 -6.01 -3.49
CA ILE A 126 -3.12 -5.22 -2.44
C ILE A 126 -2.25 -6.14 -1.56
N ILE A 127 -1.02 -5.73 -1.26
CA ILE A 127 -0.09 -6.44 -0.37
C ILE A 127 0.36 -5.52 0.75
N GLY A 128 0.12 -5.87 2.01
CA GLY A 128 0.68 -5.17 3.17
C GLY A 128 1.83 -5.94 3.83
N CYS A 129 2.39 -5.38 4.91
CA CYS A 129 3.37 -6.08 5.75
C CYS A 129 2.91 -6.37 7.20
N GLY A 130 1.61 -6.23 7.47
CA GLY A 130 1.03 -6.46 8.80
C GLY A 130 0.59 -7.91 9.05
N ASP A 131 0.11 -8.20 10.25
CA ASP A 131 -0.47 -9.51 10.58
C ASP A 131 -1.73 -9.80 9.74
N PRO A 132 -1.90 -11.03 9.20
CA PRO A 132 -3.06 -11.39 8.38
C PRO A 132 -4.42 -11.10 9.05
N GLN A 133 -4.49 -11.17 10.38
CA GLN A 133 -5.72 -10.90 11.14
C GLN A 133 -6.18 -9.44 11.06
N LEU A 134 -5.29 -8.52 10.65
CA LEU A 134 -5.63 -7.11 10.47
C LEU A 134 -6.23 -6.81 9.08
N ILE A 135 -6.20 -7.77 8.15
CA ILE A 135 -6.69 -7.57 6.79
C ILE A 135 -8.19 -7.23 6.79
N GLU A 136 -9.02 -7.94 7.56
CA GLU A 136 -10.46 -7.70 7.59
C GLU A 136 -10.80 -6.30 8.09
N MET A 137 -10.14 -5.86 9.16
CA MET A 137 -10.25 -4.49 9.67
C MET A 137 -9.84 -3.45 8.61
N TYR A 138 -8.75 -3.71 7.90
CA TYR A 138 -8.26 -2.82 6.85
C TYR A 138 -9.25 -2.70 5.68
N ILE A 139 -9.82 -3.83 5.24
CA ILE A 139 -10.86 -3.88 4.19
C ILE A 139 -12.09 -3.10 4.64
N GLU A 140 -12.56 -3.32 5.88
CA GLU A 140 -13.74 -2.63 6.41
C GLU A 140 -13.54 -1.12 6.49
N ALA A 141 -12.35 -0.68 6.93
CA ALA A 141 -12.02 0.73 7.06
C ALA A 141 -11.89 1.45 5.72
N THR A 142 -11.32 0.77 4.71
CA THR A 142 -11.04 1.36 3.38
C THR A 142 -12.15 1.13 2.36
N LYS A 143 -13.08 0.20 2.63
CA LYS A 143 -14.09 -0.29 1.67
C LYS A 143 -13.44 -0.85 0.40
N CYS A 144 -12.25 -1.43 0.53
CA CYS A 144 -11.50 -1.99 -0.59
C CYS A 144 -12.24 -3.19 -1.22
N PRO A 145 -12.53 -3.18 -2.52
CA PRO A 145 -13.14 -4.31 -3.23
C PRO A 145 -12.10 -5.31 -3.76
N PHE A 146 -10.82 -4.99 -3.65
CA PHE A 146 -9.71 -5.75 -4.23
C PHE A 146 -9.22 -6.85 -3.27
N SER A 147 -8.60 -7.89 -3.82
CA SER A 147 -8.00 -8.96 -3.01
C SER A 147 -6.79 -8.43 -2.23
N LEU A 148 -6.69 -8.77 -0.94
CA LEU A 148 -5.64 -8.29 -0.05
C LEU A 148 -4.87 -9.44 0.60
N TYR A 149 -3.54 -9.32 0.55
CA TYR A 149 -2.58 -10.27 1.10
C TYR A 149 -1.56 -9.55 1.99
N THR A 150 -0.73 -10.31 2.67
CA THR A 150 0.33 -9.75 3.51
C THR A 150 1.63 -10.55 3.45
N ASP A 151 2.72 -9.81 3.55
CA ASP A 151 4.08 -10.28 3.82
C ASP A 151 4.55 -9.79 5.20
N PRO A 152 4.27 -10.52 6.30
CA PRO A 152 4.66 -10.10 7.64
C PRO A 152 6.19 -9.99 7.83
N LYS A 153 6.99 -10.60 6.96
CA LYS A 153 8.46 -10.56 7.02
C LYS A 153 9.05 -9.39 6.22
N SER A 154 8.25 -8.75 5.37
CA SER A 154 8.69 -7.70 4.43
C SER A 154 9.83 -8.12 3.48
N ALA A 155 10.08 -9.42 3.31
CA ALA A 155 11.16 -9.91 2.45
C ALA A 155 10.85 -9.65 0.96
N LEU A 156 9.58 -9.69 0.56
CA LEU A 156 9.16 -9.32 -0.79
C LEU A 156 9.35 -7.83 -1.04
N PHE A 157 9.15 -7.00 0.00
CA PHE A 157 9.38 -5.57 -0.08
C PHE A 157 10.87 -5.26 -0.33
N ASP A 158 11.74 -5.88 0.46
CA ASP A 158 13.19 -5.74 0.34
C ASP A 158 13.69 -6.23 -1.03
N ALA A 159 13.23 -7.41 -1.48
CA ALA A 159 13.63 -7.99 -2.76
C ALA A 159 13.19 -7.16 -3.98
N LEU A 160 12.05 -6.48 -3.90
CA LEU A 160 11.57 -5.57 -4.94
C LEU A 160 12.14 -4.16 -4.83
N GLY A 161 13.04 -3.89 -3.89
CA GLY A 161 13.75 -2.61 -3.76
C GLY A 161 12.95 -1.49 -3.09
N MET A 162 11.91 -1.83 -2.33
CA MET A 162 11.16 -0.87 -1.52
C MET A 162 11.92 -0.54 -0.23
N VAL A 163 12.16 0.74 0.02
CA VAL A 163 13.02 1.19 1.13
C VAL A 163 12.27 1.31 2.45
N LYS A 164 12.97 1.71 3.51
CA LYS A 164 12.39 2.04 4.82
C LYS A 164 12.62 3.52 5.11
N THR A 165 11.54 4.27 5.24
CA THR A 165 11.56 5.71 5.54
C THR A 165 10.30 6.17 6.28
N LEU A 166 10.45 7.24 7.06
CA LEU A 166 9.35 7.97 7.70
C LEU A 166 9.15 9.37 7.09
N ALA A 167 9.86 9.70 6.01
CA ALA A 167 9.71 10.98 5.32
C ALA A 167 8.27 11.16 4.84
N LEU A 168 7.65 12.31 5.13
CA LEU A 168 6.25 12.54 4.75
C LEU A 168 6.08 12.70 3.25
N GLY A 169 7.01 13.40 2.59
CA GLY A 169 6.93 13.80 1.19
C GLY A 169 5.89 14.87 0.91
N GLU A 170 5.67 15.14 -0.38
CA GLU A 170 4.67 16.10 -0.84
C GLU A 170 3.25 15.60 -0.52
N LYS A 171 2.29 16.52 -0.56
CA LYS A 171 0.89 16.19 -0.29
C LYS A 171 0.22 15.80 -1.61
N PRO A 172 -0.08 14.51 -1.85
CA PRO A 172 -0.84 14.07 -3.01
C PRO A 172 -2.26 14.64 -3.08
N ALA A 173 -2.79 14.69 -4.29
CA ALA A 173 -4.10 15.25 -4.60
C ALA A 173 -5.25 14.43 -3.98
N TYR A 174 -5.07 13.12 -3.81
CA TYR A 174 -6.08 12.25 -3.22
C TYR A 174 -6.32 12.49 -1.72
N MET A 175 -5.44 13.19 -1.00
CA MET A 175 -5.62 13.45 0.44
C MET A 175 -6.61 14.59 0.73
N LYS A 176 -7.87 14.23 1.02
CA LYS A 176 -8.92 15.17 1.46
C LYS A 176 -8.90 15.33 2.98
N MET A 177 -8.42 16.49 3.45
CA MET A 177 -8.23 16.81 4.89
C MET A 177 -9.51 16.74 5.75
N GLY A 178 -10.70 16.80 5.15
CA GLY A 178 -11.98 16.68 5.86
C GLY A 178 -12.35 15.24 6.27
N PHE A 179 -11.85 14.22 5.56
CA PHE A 179 -12.21 12.82 5.79
C PHE A 179 -11.34 12.13 6.85
N LEU A 180 -10.10 12.62 7.05
CA LEU A 180 -9.15 12.10 8.05
C LEU A 180 -9.75 12.01 9.46
N LYS A 181 -10.61 12.96 9.87
CA LYS A 181 -11.24 12.94 11.19
C LYS A 181 -12.23 11.77 11.34
N GLY A 182 -12.99 11.44 10.30
CA GLY A 182 -13.94 10.32 10.30
C GLY A 182 -13.24 8.95 10.28
N VAL A 183 -12.20 8.82 9.46
CA VAL A 183 -11.37 7.61 9.37
C VAL A 183 -10.64 7.34 10.68
N PHE A 184 -10.06 8.37 11.30
CA PHE A 184 -9.41 8.25 12.61
C PHE A 184 -10.39 7.82 13.70
N THR A 185 -11.64 8.28 13.64
CA THR A 185 -12.68 7.89 14.60
C THR A 185 -13.07 6.41 14.41
N GLY A 186 -13.34 5.98 13.18
CA GLY A 186 -13.67 4.58 12.87
C GLY A 186 -12.53 3.60 13.15
N MET A 187 -11.30 3.98 12.82
CA MET A 187 -10.09 3.23 13.18
C MET A 187 -9.91 3.13 14.69
N SER A 188 -10.11 4.22 15.44
CA SER A 188 -9.96 4.18 16.90
C SER A 188 -10.95 3.20 17.53
N GLN A 189 -12.14 3.05 16.94
CA GLN A 189 -13.14 2.10 17.38
C GLN A 189 -12.77 0.66 16.99
N ALA A 190 -12.34 0.42 15.75
CA ALA A 190 -11.88 -0.90 15.31
C ALA A 190 -10.63 -1.36 16.08
N LEU A 191 -9.68 -0.45 16.32
CA LEU A 191 -8.47 -0.71 17.11
C LEU A 191 -8.79 -1.00 18.58
N ARG A 192 -9.84 -0.40 19.15
CA ARG A 192 -10.33 -0.72 20.50
C ARG A 192 -10.94 -2.11 20.60
N GLN A 193 -11.48 -2.65 19.51
CA GLN A 193 -12.04 -4.00 19.45
C GLN A 193 -10.99 -5.07 19.18
N LEU A 194 -9.85 -4.70 18.61
CA LEU A 194 -8.73 -5.62 18.41
C LEU A 194 -8.09 -6.00 19.76
N PRO A 195 -7.73 -7.28 19.96
CA PRO A 195 -6.90 -7.70 21.07
C PRO A 195 -5.65 -6.83 21.18
N ARG A 196 -5.28 -6.40 22.39
CA ARG A 196 -4.13 -5.51 22.64
C ARG A 196 -2.81 -5.99 22.02
N GLY A 197 -2.65 -7.28 21.75
CA GLY A 197 -1.47 -7.84 21.11
C GLY A 197 -1.39 -7.62 19.58
N LEU A 198 -2.51 -7.35 18.91
CA LEU A 198 -2.55 -7.10 17.45
C LEU A 198 -2.27 -5.64 17.10
N THR A 199 -2.39 -4.71 18.06
CA THR A 199 -2.14 -3.27 17.82
C THR A 199 -0.67 -2.95 17.52
N LEU A 200 0.26 -3.80 17.95
CA LEU A 200 1.69 -3.70 17.61
C LEU A 200 2.07 -4.46 16.33
N LYS A 201 1.14 -5.23 15.74
CA LYS A 201 1.45 -6.12 14.60
C LYS A 201 1.00 -5.57 13.25
N SER A 202 0.94 -4.25 13.10
CA SER A 202 0.48 -3.63 11.85
C SER A 202 1.49 -3.67 10.71
N GLY A 203 2.74 -4.01 11.01
CA GLY A 203 3.89 -3.95 10.10
C GLY A 203 4.94 -2.94 10.56
N ASP A 204 6.13 -3.01 9.96
CA ASP A 204 7.21 -2.05 10.21
C ASP A 204 6.75 -0.64 9.81
N GLN A 205 6.72 0.28 10.76
CA GLN A 205 6.26 1.65 10.54
C GLN A 205 7.14 2.43 9.57
N ARG A 206 8.38 1.97 9.30
CA ARG A 206 9.29 2.59 8.35
C ARG A 206 9.11 2.03 6.94
N GLN A 207 8.58 0.81 6.78
CA GLN A 207 8.42 0.21 5.46
C GLN A 207 7.59 1.12 4.54
N VAL A 208 8.12 1.47 3.37
CA VAL A 208 7.33 2.10 2.31
C VAL A 208 6.83 1.07 1.30
N GLY A 209 5.84 1.46 0.51
CA GLY A 209 5.15 0.62 -0.47
C GLY A 209 5.66 0.81 -1.89
N GLY A 210 4.80 0.50 -2.85
CA GLY A 210 5.07 0.62 -4.27
C GLY A 210 3.97 -0.01 -5.10
N GLU A 211 4.03 0.14 -6.40
CA GLU A 211 3.06 -0.38 -7.36
C GLU A 211 3.79 -1.00 -8.54
N PHE A 212 3.28 -2.13 -9.02
CA PHE A 212 3.87 -2.89 -10.12
C PHE A 212 2.78 -3.41 -11.03
N LEU A 213 2.85 -3.09 -12.32
CA LEU A 213 1.91 -3.58 -13.32
C LEU A 213 2.50 -4.79 -14.05
N PHE A 214 1.84 -5.94 -13.91
CA PHE A 214 2.16 -7.17 -14.62
C PHE A 214 1.28 -7.32 -15.85
N GLU A 215 1.90 -7.50 -17.01
CA GLU A 215 1.22 -7.66 -18.29
C GLU A 215 1.80 -8.84 -19.07
N PRO A 216 0.98 -9.51 -19.91
CA PRO A 216 1.49 -10.53 -20.81
C PRO A 216 2.44 -9.94 -21.83
N LEU A 217 3.36 -10.77 -22.34
CA LEU A 217 4.28 -10.37 -23.42
C LEU A 217 3.54 -9.94 -24.69
N ASP A 218 2.41 -10.57 -24.98
CA ASP A 218 1.53 -10.23 -26.09
C ASP A 218 0.11 -9.98 -25.58
N LEU A 219 -0.35 -8.73 -25.64
CA LEU A 219 -1.70 -8.36 -25.23
C LEU A 219 -2.77 -8.77 -26.26
N ALA A 220 -2.37 -9.17 -27.47
CA ALA A 220 -3.27 -9.49 -28.58
C ALA A 220 -3.95 -10.87 -28.49
N THR A 221 -3.55 -11.75 -27.57
CA THR A 221 -4.16 -13.09 -27.45
C THR A 221 -5.64 -12.97 -27.09
N PRO A 222 -6.57 -13.39 -27.97
CA PRO A 222 -8.00 -13.35 -27.68
C PRO A 222 -8.29 -14.35 -26.57
N LEU A 223 -9.08 -13.92 -25.57
CA LEU A 223 -9.81 -14.85 -24.73
C LEU A 223 -10.64 -15.75 -25.65
N THR A 224 -10.40 -17.05 -25.64
CA THR A 224 -11.37 -18.01 -26.17
C THR A 224 -12.54 -18.05 -25.20
N THR A 225 -13.46 -17.10 -25.33
CA THR A 225 -14.79 -17.20 -24.73
C THR A 225 -15.45 -18.42 -25.36
N PRO A 226 -15.98 -19.39 -24.59
CA PRO A 226 -16.84 -20.43 -25.15
C PRO A 226 -18.03 -19.69 -25.74
N THR A 227 -18.05 -19.54 -27.06
CA THR A 227 -19.18 -18.94 -27.76
C THR A 227 -20.12 -20.08 -28.06
N ASP A 228 -21.32 -20.04 -27.49
CA ASP A 228 -22.34 -21.04 -27.72
C ASP A 228 -22.64 -21.14 -29.21
N GLY A 229 -22.32 -22.32 -29.78
CA GLY A 229 -22.90 -22.82 -31.03
C GLY A 229 -22.39 -22.18 -32.33
N GLN A 230 -21.52 -22.94 -33.02
CA GLN A 230 -21.29 -23.01 -34.48
C GLN A 230 -19.82 -22.78 -34.89
N GLY A 231 -18.95 -23.68 -34.43
CA GLY A 231 -17.64 -23.94 -35.03
C GLY A 231 -17.31 -25.40 -34.78
N GLY A 232 -17.20 -26.19 -35.84
CA GLY A 232 -17.15 -27.65 -35.80
C GLY A 232 -15.82 -28.27 -35.33
N PRO A 233 -15.58 -29.56 -35.62
CA PRO A 233 -14.56 -30.43 -34.99
C PRO A 233 -13.10 -29.96 -35.08
N ALA A 234 -12.78 -28.95 -35.88
CA ALA A 234 -11.44 -28.34 -35.96
C ALA A 234 -10.99 -27.68 -34.65
N ILE A 235 -11.91 -27.23 -33.79
CA ILE A 235 -11.57 -26.62 -32.49
C ILE A 235 -11.19 -27.71 -31.46
N MET A 236 -11.82 -28.88 -31.55
CA MET A 236 -11.42 -30.04 -30.75
C MET A 236 -10.07 -30.58 -31.19
N GLU A 237 -9.76 -30.60 -32.50
CA GLU A 237 -8.43 -31.03 -32.98
C GLU A 237 -7.30 -30.10 -32.53
N ALA A 238 -7.50 -28.79 -32.47
CA ALA A 238 -6.52 -27.86 -31.88
C ALA A 238 -6.37 -28.05 -30.36
N PHE A 239 -7.45 -28.43 -29.67
CA PHE A 239 -7.42 -28.74 -28.24
C PHE A 239 -6.80 -30.12 -27.95
N GLU A 240 -7.03 -31.13 -28.81
CA GLU A 240 -6.48 -32.48 -28.72
C GLU A 240 -5.00 -32.55 -29.10
N GLN A 241 -4.55 -31.79 -30.10
CA GLN A 241 -3.12 -31.72 -30.45
C GLN A 241 -2.27 -31.07 -29.35
N ILE A 242 -2.86 -30.23 -28.48
CA ILE A 242 -2.19 -29.65 -27.30
C ILE A 242 -2.31 -30.57 -26.07
N SER A 243 -3.30 -31.47 -26.02
CA SER A 243 -3.55 -32.36 -24.87
C SER A 243 -3.02 -33.80 -25.05
N GLY A 244 -2.28 -34.05 -26.13
CA GLY A 244 -1.42 -35.23 -26.23
C GLY A 244 -0.20 -35.11 -25.32
N GLN A 245 -0.24 -35.79 -24.18
CA GLN A 245 0.89 -36.16 -23.30
C GLN A 245 1.03 -35.35 -21.99
N GLY A 246 0.14 -35.66 -21.04
CA GLY A 246 0.47 -35.87 -19.62
C GLY A 246 1.31 -34.81 -18.89
N ASP A 247 0.68 -33.68 -18.52
CA ASP A 247 0.96 -33.01 -17.24
C ASP A 247 -0.15 -31.99 -16.92
N CYS A 248 -0.71 -32.04 -15.71
CA CYS A 248 -1.77 -31.13 -15.24
C CYS A 248 -1.26 -29.70 -14.91
N LYS A 249 -0.37 -29.12 -15.72
CA LYS A 249 -0.05 -27.69 -15.70
C LYS A 249 -0.76 -27.01 -16.86
N ARG A 250 -1.93 -26.39 -16.60
CA ARG A 250 -2.46 -25.36 -17.51
C ARG A 250 -1.33 -24.38 -17.80
N HIS A 251 -0.99 -24.18 -19.07
CA HIS A 251 0.14 -23.36 -19.50
C HIS A 251 -0.06 -21.92 -19.00
N LEU A 252 0.75 -21.48 -18.03
CA LEU A 252 0.69 -20.12 -17.51
C LEU A 252 1.21 -19.16 -18.58
N GLU A 253 0.51 -18.03 -18.78
CA GLU A 253 0.95 -16.99 -19.71
C GLU A 253 2.22 -16.32 -19.16
N ILE A 254 3.22 -16.09 -20.01
CA ILE A 254 4.44 -15.39 -19.56
C ILE A 254 4.09 -13.90 -19.41
N LYS A 255 4.31 -13.40 -18.20
CA LYS A 255 4.07 -11.99 -17.84
C LYS A 255 5.37 -11.30 -17.45
N LYS A 256 5.45 -10.02 -17.75
CA LYS A 256 6.54 -9.13 -17.34
C LYS A 256 5.98 -7.92 -16.61
N ILE A 257 6.84 -7.22 -15.88
CA ILE A 257 6.51 -5.89 -15.35
C ILE A 257 6.75 -4.88 -16.47
N THR A 258 5.76 -4.06 -16.78
CA THR A 258 5.85 -2.99 -17.79
C THR A 258 5.90 -1.61 -17.18
N TRP A 259 5.44 -1.47 -15.95
CA TRP A 259 5.48 -0.24 -15.18
C TRP A 259 5.67 -0.56 -13.70
N CYS A 260 6.47 0.25 -13.01
CA CYS A 260 6.55 0.22 -11.56
C CYS A 260 6.76 1.62 -10.99
N HIS A 261 6.26 1.83 -9.79
CA HIS A 261 6.51 3.01 -8.98
C HIS A 261 6.92 2.57 -7.59
N ARG A 262 8.07 3.02 -7.10
CA ARG A 262 8.51 2.76 -5.73
C ARG A 262 8.30 4.01 -4.91
N VAL A 263 7.52 3.85 -3.84
CA VAL A 263 7.17 4.94 -2.94
C VAL A 263 8.45 5.45 -2.26
N ARG A 264 8.77 6.73 -2.43
CA ARG A 264 9.93 7.40 -1.81
C ARG A 264 9.60 8.00 -0.44
N SER A 265 8.32 8.19 -0.11
CA SER A 265 7.88 8.80 1.14
C SER A 265 6.58 8.20 1.64
N THR A 266 6.15 8.45 2.87
CA THR A 266 4.90 7.89 3.40
C THR A 266 3.61 8.31 2.66
N ARG A 267 3.71 9.21 1.66
CA ARG A 267 2.61 9.72 0.84
C ARG A 267 2.84 9.60 -0.66
N ASP A 268 3.95 8.99 -1.07
CA ASP A 268 4.38 8.95 -2.48
C ASP A 268 3.82 7.72 -3.20
N HIS A 269 2.55 7.39 -3.00
CA HIS A 269 1.85 6.47 -3.90
C HIS A 269 1.52 7.21 -5.20
N ALA A 270 1.46 6.48 -6.32
CA ALA A 270 1.12 7.08 -7.61
C ALA A 270 -0.25 7.76 -7.56
N GLU A 271 -0.42 8.86 -8.30
CA GLU A 271 -1.68 9.61 -8.26
C GLU A 271 -2.82 8.80 -8.91
N ILE A 272 -4.04 8.90 -8.37
CA ILE A 272 -5.18 8.10 -8.87
C ILE A 272 -5.44 8.31 -10.38
N PRO A 273 -5.37 9.54 -10.93
CA PRO A 273 -5.45 9.75 -12.38
C PRO A 273 -4.39 9.02 -13.19
N GLU A 274 -3.17 8.92 -12.68
CA GLU A 274 -2.07 8.19 -13.33
C GLU A 274 -2.39 6.68 -13.36
N ILE A 275 -2.87 6.12 -12.25
CA ILE A 275 -3.31 4.72 -12.21
C ILE A 275 -4.49 4.47 -13.16
N MET A 276 -5.46 5.39 -13.24
CA MET A 276 -6.57 5.27 -14.18
C MET A 276 -6.05 5.26 -15.63
N GLU A 277 -5.20 6.20 -16.01
CA GLU A 277 -4.61 6.26 -17.34
C GLU A 277 -3.81 4.99 -17.67
N LEU A 278 -2.97 4.52 -16.75
CA LEU A 278 -2.18 3.30 -16.88
C LEU A 278 -3.04 2.05 -17.12
N LEU A 279 -4.18 1.96 -16.41
CA LEU A 279 -5.13 0.87 -16.59
C LEU A 279 -6.02 1.04 -17.83
N GLY A 280 -5.96 2.21 -18.49
CA GLY A 280 -6.78 2.59 -19.64
C GLY A 280 -8.23 2.90 -19.28
N LEU A 281 -8.40 3.57 -18.15
CA LEU A 281 -9.63 4.18 -17.67
C LEU A 281 -9.58 5.70 -17.91
N ASP A 282 -10.73 6.30 -18.16
CA ASP A 282 -10.88 7.75 -18.28
C ASP A 282 -10.88 8.45 -16.90
N GLY A 283 -10.97 9.77 -16.89
CA GLY A 283 -11.03 10.57 -15.65
C GLY A 283 -12.26 10.33 -14.77
N HIS A 284 -13.20 9.48 -15.20
CA HIS A 284 -14.37 9.04 -14.46
C HIS A 284 -14.31 7.54 -14.09
N GLY A 285 -13.14 6.90 -14.28
CA GLY A 285 -12.93 5.49 -13.95
C GLY A 285 -13.66 4.54 -14.90
N GLN A 286 -14.03 4.97 -16.10
CA GLN A 286 -14.68 4.14 -17.12
C GLN A 286 -13.67 3.70 -18.19
N PRO A 287 -13.83 2.52 -18.81
CA PRO A 287 -13.00 2.12 -19.93
C PRO A 287 -12.95 3.18 -21.03
N ILE A 288 -11.74 3.52 -21.46
CA ILE A 288 -11.52 4.42 -22.59
C ILE A 288 -12.13 3.79 -23.84
N LYS A 289 -13.07 4.49 -24.48
CA LYS A 289 -13.77 3.99 -25.69
C LYS A 289 -12.92 4.09 -26.95
N ASP A 290 -11.92 4.95 -26.94
CA ASP A 290 -11.02 5.16 -28.07
C ASP A 290 -9.94 4.07 -28.11
N THR A 291 -10.07 3.16 -29.08
CA THR A 291 -9.14 2.06 -29.29
C THR A 291 -7.71 2.55 -29.60
N ALA A 292 -7.54 3.70 -30.25
CA ALA A 292 -6.22 4.25 -30.54
C ALA A 292 -5.53 4.78 -29.27
N LEU A 293 -6.31 5.40 -28.36
CA LEU A 293 -5.81 5.85 -27.07
C LEU A 293 -5.45 4.65 -26.17
N TRP A 294 -6.28 3.60 -26.18
CA TRP A 294 -5.99 2.32 -25.51
C TRP A 294 -4.72 1.65 -26.03
N GLU A 295 -4.54 1.57 -27.35
CA GLU A 295 -3.33 1.02 -27.94
C GLU A 295 -2.07 1.80 -27.57
N LYS A 296 -2.19 3.13 -27.42
CA LYS A 296 -1.09 3.99 -26.95
C LYS A 296 -0.75 3.72 -25.48
N THR A 297 -1.74 3.45 -24.63
CA THR A 297 -1.52 3.08 -23.22
C THR A 297 -0.85 1.72 -23.07
N ILE A 298 -1.07 0.81 -24.03
CA ILE A 298 -0.60 -0.58 -24.00
C ILE A 298 0.75 -0.80 -24.68
N LYS A 299 1.07 -0.01 -25.70
CA LYS A 299 2.36 -0.07 -26.40
C LYS A 299 3.28 1.00 -25.81
N PRO A 300 4.25 0.65 -24.95
CA PRO A 300 5.25 1.60 -24.47
C PRO A 300 6.12 2.13 -25.63
#